data_AF-A0A0J6D530-F1
#
_entry.id   AF-A0A0J6D530-F1
#
_cell.length_a   1.000
_cell.length_b   1.000
_cell.length_c   1.000
_cell.angle_alpha   90.00
_cell.angle_beta   90.00
_cell.angle_gamma   90.00
#
_symmetry.space_group_name_H-M   'P 1'
#
loop_
_entity.id
_entity.type
_entity.pdbx_description
1 polymer ?
#
loop_
_entity_poly.entity_id
_entity_poly.type
_entity_poly.pdbx_seq_one_letter_code
_entity_poly.pdbx_strand_id
1 'polypeptide(L)'
;MEVTKNLGGGSLIGVPIFYRNGENYGTLCGLDLNPYRYTEDHIDLFKAMANLLGNVLELERANREIETLSVPIVPISDEVAILPIVGDVNEVRTERIMEIALSESANKSLDYLIFDLSGLINIHANSAMNLLKIGQSLKLIGVQMIVTGIRPDLALKAVQSHTDFDEIVVQSNLKQALNWIGYKLVKE
;
A
#
# COMPACT_ATOMS: atom_id res chain seq x y z
N MET A 1 33.27 -24.08 8.65
CA MET A 1 31.90 -24.63 8.57
C MET A 1 31.75 -25.36 7.25
N GLU A 2 30.82 -26.31 7.15
CA GLU A 2 30.61 -27.15 5.96
C GLU A 2 30.33 -26.34 4.67
N VAL A 3 29.69 -25.18 4.82
CA VAL A 3 29.37 -24.24 3.73
C VAL A 3 30.63 -23.72 3.00
N THR A 4 31.73 -23.48 3.71
CA THR A 4 32.96 -22.94 3.10
C THR A 4 33.79 -24.01 2.38
N LYS A 5 33.56 -25.31 2.67
CA LYS A 5 34.22 -26.41 1.96
C LYS A 5 33.69 -26.59 0.52
N ASN A 6 32.40 -26.35 0.30
CA ASN A 6 31.78 -26.44 -1.03
C ASN A 6 32.07 -25.23 -1.92
N LEU A 7 32.61 -24.14 -1.35
CA LEU A 7 32.96 -22.89 -2.03
C LEU A 7 34.47 -22.72 -2.28
N GLY A 8 35.28 -23.75 -2.01
CA GLY A 8 36.73 -23.70 -2.27
C GLY A 8 37.61 -23.17 -1.13
N GLY A 9 37.09 -23.06 0.11
CA GLY A 9 37.92 -22.79 1.29
C GLY A 9 37.95 -21.33 1.78
N GLY A 10 36.84 -20.61 1.68
CA GLY A 10 36.71 -19.21 2.11
C GLY A 10 36.36 -18.99 3.60
N SER A 11 36.09 -17.73 3.94
CA SER A 11 35.74 -17.27 5.29
C SER A 11 34.32 -16.72 5.36
N LEU A 12 33.57 -17.12 6.39
CA LEU A 12 32.19 -16.70 6.64
C LEU A 12 32.08 -16.04 8.01
N ILE A 13 31.34 -14.94 8.10
CA ILE A 13 30.85 -14.35 9.35
C ILE A 13 29.33 -14.29 9.29
N GLY A 14 28.67 -14.59 10.41
CA GLY A 14 27.23 -14.41 10.57
C GLY A 14 26.97 -13.56 11.81
N VAL A 15 26.24 -12.45 11.65
CA VAL A 15 25.83 -11.59 12.76
C VAL A 15 24.31 -11.52 12.78
N PRO A 16 23.65 -11.85 13.91
CA PRO A 16 22.20 -11.82 13.98
C PRO A 16 21.68 -10.39 13.83
N ILE A 17 20.55 -10.25 13.15
CA ILE A 17 19.80 -9.01 13.00
C ILE A 17 18.60 -9.12 13.94
N PHE A 18 18.49 -8.18 14.87
CA PHE A 18 17.36 -8.10 15.80
C PHE A 18 16.52 -6.87 15.51
N TYR A 19 15.23 -7.03 15.72
CA TYR A 19 14.28 -5.94 15.93
C TYR A 19 14.54 -5.25 17.27
N ARG A 20 13.99 -4.05 17.48
CA ARG A 20 14.19 -3.31 18.74
C ARG A 20 13.56 -3.99 19.95
N ASN A 21 12.51 -4.78 19.73
CA ASN A 21 11.84 -5.59 20.74
C ASN A 21 12.65 -6.86 21.13
N GLY A 22 13.81 -7.11 20.51
CA GLY A 22 14.65 -8.29 20.75
C GLY A 22 14.28 -9.52 19.94
N GLU A 23 13.24 -9.44 19.09
CA GLU A 23 12.86 -10.51 18.17
C GLU A 23 13.94 -10.67 17.07
N ASN A 24 14.28 -11.91 16.74
CA ASN A 24 15.29 -12.20 15.72
C ASN A 24 14.65 -12.12 14.32
N TYR A 25 15.15 -11.22 13.49
CA TYR A 25 14.74 -11.11 12.09
C TYR A 25 15.48 -12.12 11.20
N GLY A 26 16.77 -12.32 11.43
CA GLY A 26 17.63 -13.12 10.56
C GLY A 26 19.11 -12.94 10.86
N THR A 27 19.97 -13.20 9.87
CA THR A 27 21.43 -13.10 10.03
C THR A 27 22.04 -12.37 8.84
N LEU A 28 22.85 -11.35 9.12
CA LEU A 28 23.72 -10.73 8.15
C LEU A 28 24.95 -11.61 7.95
N CYS A 29 25.11 -12.14 6.73
CA CYS A 29 26.23 -13.00 6.39
C CYS A 29 27.27 -12.24 5.55
N GLY A 30 28.52 -12.23 6.00
CA GLY A 30 29.67 -11.86 5.19
C GLY A 30 30.38 -13.10 4.69
N LEU A 31 30.64 -13.18 3.38
CA LEU A 31 31.34 -14.29 2.75
C LEU A 31 32.50 -13.75 1.92
N ASP A 32 33.67 -14.33 2.10
CA ASP A 32 34.83 -14.12 1.23
C ASP A 32 35.34 -15.48 0.75
N LEU A 33 35.71 -15.54 -0.52
CA LEU A 33 36.23 -16.75 -1.17
C LEU A 33 37.70 -17.00 -0.81
N ASN A 34 38.42 -15.97 -0.38
CA ASN A 34 39.78 -16.08 0.12
C ASN A 34 39.76 -16.30 1.65
N PRO A 35 40.46 -17.33 2.17
CA PRO A 35 40.53 -17.55 3.60
C PRO A 35 41.28 -16.41 4.30
N TYR A 36 40.55 -15.65 5.12
CA TYR A 36 41.10 -14.66 6.04
C TYR A 36 40.41 -14.75 7.42
N ARG A 37 41.06 -14.26 8.46
CA ARG A 37 40.47 -14.23 9.80
C ARG A 37 39.80 -12.88 10.03
N TYR A 38 38.49 -12.88 10.26
CA TYR A 38 37.78 -11.69 10.71
C TYR A 38 38.41 -11.18 12.01
N THR A 39 38.79 -9.90 12.04
CA THR A 39 39.32 -9.21 13.22
C THR A 39 38.16 -8.72 14.08
N GLU A 40 38.44 -8.24 15.30
CA GLU A 40 37.42 -7.61 16.13
C GLU A 40 36.80 -6.38 15.45
N ASP A 41 37.61 -5.54 14.79
CA ASP A 41 37.11 -4.40 14.01
C ASP A 41 36.13 -4.82 12.92
N HIS A 42 36.41 -5.93 12.21
CA HIS A 42 35.48 -6.46 11.23
C HIS A 42 34.19 -6.92 11.90
N ILE A 43 34.27 -7.65 13.01
CA ILE A 43 33.10 -8.13 13.74
C ILE A 43 32.24 -6.95 14.22
N ASP A 44 32.86 -5.90 14.74
CA ASP A 44 32.15 -4.72 15.24
C ASP A 44 31.51 -3.91 14.10
N LEU A 45 32.14 -3.83 12.93
CA LEU A 45 31.51 -3.27 11.73
C LEU A 45 30.27 -4.08 11.32
N PHE A 46 30.35 -5.40 11.27
CA PHE A 46 29.20 -6.25 10.94
C PHE A 46 28.08 -6.13 11.98
N LYS A 47 28.39 -5.98 13.28
CA LYS A 47 27.40 -5.66 14.32
C LYS A 47 26.74 -4.31 14.09
N ALA A 48 27.51 -3.28 13.77
CA ALA A 48 26.97 -1.95 13.48
C ALA A 48 26.03 -2.00 12.26
N MET A 49 26.43 -2.71 11.20
CA MET A 49 25.59 -2.92 10.01
C MET A 49 24.31 -3.70 10.34
N ALA A 50 24.40 -4.79 11.10
CA ALA A 50 23.23 -5.57 11.51
C ALA A 50 22.24 -4.74 12.35
N ASN A 51 22.75 -3.92 13.27
CA ASN A 51 21.93 -3.00 14.06
C ASN A 51 21.27 -1.92 13.19
N LEU A 52 22.00 -1.35 12.23
CA LEU A 52 21.43 -0.38 11.28
C LEU A 52 20.31 -1.03 10.47
N LEU A 53 20.56 -2.23 9.93
CA LEU A 53 19.56 -2.98 9.16
C LEU A 53 18.29 -3.23 9.98
N GLY A 54 18.44 -3.66 11.24
CA GLY A 54 17.31 -3.86 12.16
C GLY A 54 16.47 -2.59 12.33
N ASN A 55 17.10 -1.42 12.50
CA ASN A 55 16.39 -0.16 12.59
C ASN A 55 15.66 0.24 11.29
N VAL A 56 16.27 -0.03 10.13
CA VAL A 56 15.64 0.25 8.82
C VAL A 56 14.41 -0.63 8.62
N LEU A 57 14.49 -1.92 8.98
CA LEU A 57 13.37 -2.86 8.87
C LEU A 57 12.19 -2.46 9.77
N GLU A 58 12.47 -2.01 10.99
CA GLU A 58 11.44 -1.46 11.90
C GLU A 58 10.75 -0.23 11.32
N LEU A 59 11.53 0.71 10.79
CA LEU A 59 10.98 1.92 10.17
C LEU A 59 10.10 1.58 8.98
N GLU A 60 10.53 0.64 8.13
CA GLU A 60 9.75 0.19 6.98
C GLU A 60 8.46 -0.51 7.40
N ARG A 61 8.50 -1.33 8.46
CA ARG A 61 7.32 -1.98 9.04
C ARG A 61 6.34 -0.95 9.59
N ALA A 62 6.81 0.01 10.40
CA ALA A 62 5.99 1.07 10.94
C ALA A 62 5.33 1.92 9.84
N ASN A 63 6.09 2.27 8.79
CA ASN A 63 5.54 2.98 7.63
C ASN A 63 4.45 2.16 6.91
N ARG A 64 4.68 0.85 6.69
CA ARG A 64 3.66 -0.02 6.09
C ARG A 64 2.41 -0.12 6.95
N GLU A 65 2.55 -0.19 8.27
CA GLU A 65 1.42 -0.19 9.20
C GLU A 65 0.64 1.13 9.14
N ILE A 66 1.33 2.28 9.12
CA ILE A 66 0.71 3.60 8.94
C ILE A 66 -0.05 3.69 7.61
N GLU A 67 0.54 3.23 6.52
CA GLU A 67 -0.12 3.19 5.20
C GLU A 67 -1.36 2.30 5.22
N THR A 68 -1.29 1.16 5.89
CA THR A 68 -2.42 0.22 6.00
C THR A 68 -3.56 0.79 6.87
N LEU A 69 -3.23 1.55 7.92
CA LEU A 69 -4.19 2.13 8.85
C LEU A 69 -4.79 3.45 8.38
N SER A 70 -4.10 4.19 7.50
CA SER A 70 -4.53 5.50 7.02
C SER A 70 -5.38 5.39 5.75
N VAL A 71 -6.70 5.43 5.95
CA VAL A 71 -7.70 5.63 4.89
C VAL A 71 -8.40 6.96 5.18
N PRO A 72 -7.85 8.09 4.70
CA PRO A 72 -8.43 9.40 4.97
C PRO A 72 -9.73 9.58 4.17
N ILE A 73 -10.75 10.17 4.81
CA ILE A 73 -11.94 10.69 4.12
C ILE A 73 -11.96 12.21 4.25
N VAL A 74 -12.03 12.88 3.11
CA VAL A 74 -12.06 14.34 2.99
C VAL A 74 -13.49 14.76 2.63
N PRO A 75 -14.27 15.30 3.58
CA PRO A 75 -15.62 15.78 3.29
C PRO A 75 -15.58 17.02 2.39
N ILE A 76 -16.50 17.09 1.42
CA ILE A 76 -16.70 18.24 0.53
C ILE A 76 -18.01 18.95 0.86
N SER A 77 -19.06 18.18 1.16
CA SER A 77 -20.30 18.65 1.78
C SER A 77 -20.83 17.57 2.74
N ASP A 78 -22.05 17.77 3.24
CA ASP A 78 -22.74 16.78 4.06
C ASP A 78 -23.03 15.50 3.27
N GLU A 79 -23.26 15.58 1.96
CA GLU A 79 -23.63 14.46 1.08
C GLU A 79 -22.47 13.91 0.24
N VAL A 80 -21.32 14.61 0.21
CA VAL A 80 -20.21 14.30 -0.70
C VAL A 80 -18.88 14.24 0.05
N ALA A 81 -18.14 13.15 -0.14
CA ALA A 81 -16.77 13.04 0.34
C ALA A 81 -15.83 12.41 -0.70
N ILE A 82 -14.53 12.61 -0.47
CA ILE A 82 -13.45 12.03 -1.27
C ILE A 82 -12.65 11.08 -0.39
N LEU A 83 -12.33 9.91 -0.93
CA LEU A 83 -11.43 8.93 -0.34
C LEU A 83 -10.20 8.79 -1.26
N PRO A 84 -9.12 9.56 -1.02
CA PRO A 84 -7.91 9.45 -1.81
C PRO A 84 -7.16 8.17 -1.45
N ILE A 85 -6.85 7.38 -2.47
CA ILE A 85 -6.09 6.14 -2.35
C ILE A 85 -4.65 6.42 -2.78
N VAL A 86 -3.73 6.42 -1.81
CA VAL A 86 -2.32 6.75 -2.01
C VAL A 86 -1.43 5.58 -1.60
N GLY A 87 -0.42 5.29 -2.43
CA GLY A 87 0.57 4.25 -2.17
C GLY A 87 0.19 2.91 -2.80
N ASP A 88 0.56 1.82 -2.14
CA ASP A 88 0.20 0.47 -2.56
C ASP A 88 -1.10 0.00 -1.89
N VAL A 89 -1.87 -0.83 -2.59
CA VAL A 89 -3.13 -1.41 -2.10
C VAL A 89 -3.05 -2.91 -2.22
N ASN A 90 -2.81 -3.55 -1.07
CA ASN A 90 -2.90 -4.99 -0.89
C ASN A 90 -4.28 -5.41 -0.37
N GLU A 91 -4.47 -6.71 -0.15
CA GLU A 91 -5.73 -7.28 0.32
C GLU A 91 -6.17 -6.73 1.69
N VAL A 92 -5.25 -6.68 2.66
CA VAL A 92 -5.53 -6.14 4.01
C VAL A 92 -6.01 -4.69 3.95
N ARG A 93 -5.34 -3.86 3.15
CA ARG A 93 -5.74 -2.45 2.99
C ARG A 93 -7.08 -2.32 2.27
N THR A 94 -7.37 -3.20 1.33
CA THR A 94 -8.66 -3.22 0.62
C THR A 94 -9.81 -3.48 1.59
N GLU A 95 -9.69 -4.48 2.46
CA GLU A 95 -10.72 -4.78 3.47
C GLU A 95 -10.97 -3.57 4.37
N ARG A 96 -9.88 -2.92 4.79
CA ARG A 96 -9.95 -1.72 5.62
C ARG A 96 -10.62 -0.54 4.90
N ILE A 97 -10.32 -0.35 3.62
CA ILE A 97 -10.98 0.66 2.78
C ILE A 97 -12.48 0.40 2.71
N MET A 98 -12.90 -0.85 2.53
CA MET A 98 -14.32 -1.23 2.47
C MET A 98 -15.03 -0.94 3.80
N GLU A 99 -14.43 -1.33 4.92
CA GLU A 99 -14.96 -1.08 6.27
C GLU A 99 -15.17 0.43 6.51
N ILE A 100 -14.14 1.23 6.24
CA ILE A 100 -14.17 2.68 6.46
C ILE A 100 -15.15 3.36 5.50
N ALA A 101 -15.13 3.01 4.22
CA ALA A 101 -16.02 3.59 3.22
C ALA A 101 -17.50 3.35 3.59
N LEU A 102 -17.86 2.13 3.98
CA LEU A 102 -19.24 1.81 4.38
C LEU A 102 -19.63 2.52 5.69
N SER A 103 -18.77 2.47 6.71
CA SER A 103 -19.06 3.06 8.01
C SER A 103 -19.21 4.57 7.93
N GLU A 104 -18.29 5.26 7.25
CA GLU A 104 -18.31 6.70 7.13
C GLU A 104 -19.44 7.19 6.22
N SER A 105 -19.76 6.45 5.15
CA SER A 105 -20.89 6.77 4.29
C SER A 105 -22.21 6.68 5.06
N ALA A 106 -22.38 5.65 5.89
CA ALA A 106 -23.56 5.51 6.74
C ALA A 106 -23.62 6.59 7.84
N ASN A 107 -22.51 6.85 8.53
CA ASN A 107 -22.46 7.83 9.63
C ASN A 107 -22.71 9.27 9.16
N LYS A 108 -22.22 9.62 7.97
CA LYS A 108 -22.32 10.96 7.40
C LYS A 108 -23.50 11.13 6.44
N SER A 109 -24.28 10.07 6.19
CA SER A 109 -25.39 10.09 5.24
C SER A 109 -24.96 10.57 3.84
N LEU A 110 -23.83 10.04 3.35
CA LEU A 110 -23.31 10.43 2.05
C LEU A 110 -24.22 9.92 0.92
N ASP A 111 -24.42 10.75 -0.10
CA ASP A 111 -25.00 10.33 -1.37
C ASP A 111 -23.90 9.89 -2.35
N TYR A 112 -22.71 10.51 -2.27
CA TYR A 112 -21.60 10.27 -3.18
C TYR A 112 -20.27 10.11 -2.45
N LEU A 113 -19.53 9.07 -2.82
CA LEU A 113 -18.15 8.85 -2.36
C LEU A 113 -17.20 8.74 -3.56
N ILE A 114 -16.28 9.70 -3.68
CA ILE A 114 -15.32 9.78 -4.77
C ILE A 114 -14.02 9.08 -4.37
N PHE A 115 -13.69 7.98 -5.02
CA PHE A 115 -12.42 7.27 -4.87
C PHE A 115 -11.41 7.85 -5.85
N ASP A 116 -10.40 8.56 -5.33
CA ASP A 116 -9.33 9.10 -6.17
C ASP A 116 -8.12 8.18 -6.19
N LEU A 117 -7.86 7.58 -7.35
CA LEU A 117 -6.79 6.59 -7.57
C LEU A 117 -5.53 7.21 -8.16
N SER A 118 -5.47 8.55 -8.27
CA SER A 118 -4.36 9.28 -8.87
C SER A 118 -3.01 9.01 -8.17
N GLY A 119 -3.03 8.73 -6.87
CA GLY A 119 -1.86 8.47 -6.02
C GLY A 119 -1.44 7.00 -5.89
N LEU A 120 -2.10 6.07 -6.61
CA LEU A 120 -1.75 4.65 -6.54
C LEU A 120 -0.40 4.37 -7.21
N ILE A 121 0.52 3.68 -6.57
CA ILE A 121 1.80 3.31 -7.21
C ILE A 121 1.61 2.01 -7.99
N ASN A 122 1.12 0.98 -7.30
CA ASN A 122 0.88 -0.35 -7.85
C ASN A 122 -0.58 -0.76 -7.62
N ILE A 123 -1.10 -1.58 -8.54
CA ILE A 123 -2.32 -2.34 -8.31
C ILE A 123 -2.01 -3.81 -8.60
N HIS A 124 -2.41 -4.68 -7.68
CA HIS A 124 -2.33 -6.14 -7.84
C HIS A 124 -3.49 -6.66 -8.70
N ALA A 125 -3.34 -7.86 -9.27
CA ALA A 125 -4.30 -8.46 -10.20
C ALA A 125 -5.76 -8.50 -9.69
N ASN A 126 -5.97 -8.63 -8.38
CA ASN A 126 -7.31 -8.74 -7.77
C ASN A 126 -7.93 -7.40 -7.38
N SER A 127 -7.23 -6.28 -7.53
CA SER A 127 -7.67 -4.99 -6.99
C SER A 127 -8.88 -4.43 -7.74
N ALA A 128 -9.00 -4.71 -9.04
CA ALA A 128 -10.15 -4.30 -9.84
C ALA A 128 -11.46 -4.96 -9.35
N MET A 129 -11.42 -6.27 -9.10
CA MET A 129 -12.55 -7.02 -8.53
C MET A 129 -12.95 -6.49 -7.16
N ASN A 130 -11.96 -6.11 -6.34
CA ASN A 130 -12.23 -5.57 -5.02
C ASN A 130 -12.88 -4.17 -5.08
N LEU A 131 -12.46 -3.31 -6.01
CA LEU A 131 -13.12 -2.02 -6.24
C LEU A 131 -14.60 -2.20 -6.65
N LEU A 132 -14.91 -3.21 -7.48
CA LEU A 132 -16.30 -3.56 -7.79
C LEU A 132 -17.09 -3.94 -6.55
N LYS A 133 -16.55 -4.82 -5.71
CA LYS A 133 -17.21 -5.25 -4.46
C LYS A 133 -17.51 -4.06 -3.55
N ILE A 134 -16.57 -3.13 -3.44
CA ILE A 134 -16.77 -1.89 -2.65
C ILE A 134 -17.90 -1.06 -3.27
N GLY A 135 -17.88 -0.83 -4.57
CA GLY A 135 -18.93 -0.07 -5.28
C GLY A 135 -20.31 -0.69 -5.13
N GLN A 136 -20.41 -2.01 -5.27
CA GLN A 136 -21.66 -2.75 -5.05
C GLN A 136 -22.14 -2.64 -3.60
N SER A 137 -21.24 -2.74 -2.63
CA SER A 137 -21.57 -2.61 -1.21
C SER A 137 -22.07 -1.20 -0.86
N LEU A 138 -21.43 -0.16 -1.39
CA LEU A 138 -21.86 1.23 -1.23
C LEU A 138 -23.24 1.45 -1.87
N LYS A 139 -23.47 0.91 -3.07
CA LYS A 139 -24.77 0.99 -3.75
C LYS A 139 -25.90 0.36 -2.93
N LEU A 140 -25.63 -0.75 -2.24
CA LEU A 140 -26.63 -1.40 -1.36
C LEU A 140 -27.09 -0.52 -0.19
N ILE A 141 -26.24 0.40 0.27
CA ILE A 141 -26.59 1.37 1.31
C ILE A 141 -27.01 2.74 0.75
N GLY A 142 -27.22 2.84 -0.56
CA GLY A 142 -27.71 4.05 -1.22
C GLY A 142 -26.63 5.06 -1.64
N VAL A 143 -25.35 4.70 -1.54
CA VAL A 143 -24.22 5.61 -1.83
C VAL A 143 -23.66 5.31 -3.23
N GLN A 144 -23.57 6.34 -4.08
CA GLN A 144 -22.97 6.20 -5.41
C GLN A 144 -21.46 6.39 -5.34
N MET A 145 -20.73 5.32 -5.63
CA MET A 145 -19.28 5.37 -5.82
C MET A 145 -18.94 6.02 -7.17
N ILE A 146 -17.97 6.95 -7.16
CA ILE A 146 -17.36 7.54 -8.36
C ILE A 146 -15.86 7.31 -8.30
N VAL A 147 -15.25 6.83 -9.38
CA VAL A 147 -13.80 6.59 -9.44
C VAL A 147 -13.12 7.62 -10.32
N THR A 148 -12.01 8.19 -9.84
CA THR A 148 -11.16 9.12 -10.59
C THR A 148 -9.70 8.70 -10.62
N GLY A 149 -8.92 9.29 -11.54
CA GLY A 149 -7.47 9.12 -11.55
C GLY A 149 -6.99 7.76 -12.04
N ILE A 150 -7.83 7.00 -12.76
CA ILE A 150 -7.43 5.74 -13.39
C ILE A 150 -6.38 6.03 -14.47
N ARG A 151 -5.17 5.52 -14.29
CA ARG A 151 -4.11 5.60 -15.30
C ARG A 151 -4.34 4.59 -16.45
N PRO A 152 -3.78 4.85 -17.64
CA PRO A 152 -3.93 3.94 -18.78
C PRO A 152 -3.49 2.48 -18.51
N ASP A 153 -2.42 2.28 -17.75
CA ASP A 153 -1.94 0.94 -17.38
C ASP A 153 -2.93 0.21 -16.45
N LEU A 154 -3.60 0.94 -15.57
CA LEU A 154 -4.64 0.41 -14.69
C LEU A 154 -5.91 0.05 -15.46
N ALA A 155 -6.33 0.92 -16.37
CA ALA A 155 -7.47 0.65 -17.25
C ALA A 155 -7.25 -0.63 -18.08
N LEU A 156 -6.05 -0.82 -18.64
CA LEU A 156 -5.72 -2.02 -19.40
C LEU A 156 -5.81 -3.29 -18.55
N LYS A 157 -5.28 -3.26 -17.32
CA LYS A 157 -5.35 -4.40 -16.38
C LYS A 157 -6.79 -4.74 -15.99
N ALA A 158 -7.62 -3.73 -15.74
CA ALA A 158 -9.03 -3.90 -15.39
C ALA A 158 -9.84 -4.59 -16.50
N VAL A 159 -9.56 -4.26 -17.77
CA VAL A 159 -10.19 -4.92 -18.92
C VAL A 159 -9.69 -6.36 -19.06
N GLN A 160 -8.39 -6.61 -18.86
CA GLN A 160 -7.81 -7.96 -18.92
C GLN A 160 -8.37 -8.90 -17.85
N SER A 161 -8.74 -8.38 -16.68
CA SER A 161 -9.37 -9.17 -15.62
C SER A 161 -10.86 -9.45 -15.87
N HIS A 162 -11.40 -9.14 -17.06
CA HIS A 162 -12.80 -9.35 -17.46
C HIS A 162 -13.79 -8.81 -16.41
N THR A 163 -13.41 -7.69 -15.80
CA THR A 163 -14.13 -7.05 -14.71
C THR A 163 -15.07 -6.02 -15.32
N ASP A 164 -16.37 -6.17 -15.07
CA ASP A 164 -17.38 -5.27 -15.61
C ASP A 164 -17.46 -3.99 -14.78
N PHE A 165 -16.95 -2.88 -15.34
CA PHE A 165 -16.97 -1.55 -14.72
C PHE A 165 -18.21 -0.73 -15.12
N ASP A 166 -19.15 -1.29 -15.88
CA ASP A 166 -20.32 -0.55 -16.36
C ASP A 166 -21.21 -0.05 -15.20
N GLU A 167 -21.15 -0.70 -14.04
CA GLU A 167 -21.88 -0.29 -12.83
C GLU A 167 -21.20 0.81 -12.01
N ILE A 168 -19.94 1.16 -12.32
CA ILE A 168 -19.18 2.19 -11.60
C ILE A 168 -19.08 3.44 -12.47
N VAL A 169 -19.42 4.59 -11.88
CA VAL A 169 -19.20 5.89 -12.53
C VAL A 169 -17.70 6.19 -12.52
N VAL A 170 -17.09 6.29 -13.70
CA VAL A 170 -15.69 6.67 -13.86
C VAL A 170 -15.58 8.06 -14.46
N GLN A 171 -14.76 8.92 -13.86
CA GLN A 171 -14.46 10.26 -14.37
C GLN A 171 -12.94 10.47 -14.46
N SER A 172 -12.49 11.28 -15.41
CA SER A 172 -11.05 11.39 -15.69
C SER A 172 -10.25 12.00 -14.52
N ASN A 173 -10.87 12.86 -13.72
CA ASN A 173 -10.27 13.53 -12.56
C ASN A 173 -11.36 14.03 -11.61
N LEU A 174 -10.93 14.42 -10.41
CA LEU A 174 -11.81 14.93 -9.35
C LEU A 174 -12.70 16.10 -9.81
N LYS A 175 -12.16 17.02 -10.62
CA LYS A 175 -12.94 18.15 -11.15
C LYS A 175 -14.12 17.68 -12.00
N GLN A 176 -13.94 16.68 -12.85
CA GLN A 176 -15.03 16.13 -13.65
C GLN A 176 -16.04 15.34 -12.79
N ALA A 177 -15.58 14.62 -11.77
CA ALA A 177 -16.48 13.97 -10.81
C ALA A 177 -17.37 14.97 -10.09
N LEU A 178 -16.79 16.04 -9.54
CA LEU A 178 -17.53 17.12 -8.90
C LEU A 178 -18.54 17.78 -9.87
N ASN A 179 -18.13 18.07 -11.09
CA ASN A 179 -19.04 18.60 -12.11
C ASN A 179 -20.20 17.65 -12.43
N TRP A 180 -19.94 16.33 -12.46
CA TRP A 180 -20.94 15.30 -12.75
C TRP A 180 -22.03 15.23 -11.67
N ILE A 181 -21.66 15.41 -10.40
CA ILE A 181 -22.61 15.54 -9.27
C ILE A 181 -23.18 16.97 -9.09
N GLY A 182 -22.92 17.89 -10.03
CA GLY A 182 -23.53 19.22 -10.05
C GLY A 182 -22.74 20.34 -9.37
N TYR A 183 -21.56 20.08 -8.82
CA TYR A 183 -20.70 21.12 -8.24
C TYR A 183 -20.07 21.95 -9.34
N LYS A 184 -20.08 23.28 -9.16
CA LYS A 184 -19.45 24.22 -10.09
C LYS A 184 -18.71 25.29 -9.32
N LEU A 185 -17.50 25.61 -9.79
CA LEU A 185 -16.78 26.78 -9.31
C LEU A 185 -17.53 28.03 -9.77
N VAL A 186 -18.04 28.80 -8.82
CA VAL A 186 -18.55 30.15 -9.06
C VAL A 186 -17.37 31.10 -8.90
N LYS A 187 -17.01 31.82 -9.96
CA LYS A 187 -16.02 32.90 -9.88
C LYS A 187 -16.77 34.18 -9.59
N GLU A 188 -16.47 34.79 -8.45
CA GLU A 188 -16.87 36.17 -8.14
C GLU A 188 -16.09 37.17 -9.00
#